data_AF-A0A1G0YSP1-F1
#
_entry.id   AF-A0A1G0YSP1-F1
#
_cell.length_a   1.000
_cell.length_b   1.000
_cell.length_c   1.000
_cell.angle_alpha   90.00
_cell.angle_beta   90.00
_cell.angle_gamma   90.00
#
_symmetry.space_group_name_H-M   'P 1'
#
loop_
_entity.id
_entity.type
_entity.pdbx_description
1 polymer ?
#
loop_
_entity_poly.entity_id
_entity_poly.type
_entity_poly.pdbx_seq_one_letter_code
_entity_poly.pdbx_strand_id
1 'polypeptide(L)'
;MIDSISPELMLKQIEQFKPEIPGVGANAPDGMDEDFKKVLTKLISEVDQSQKDADVSLQQLAKGETNSIQDVVLKMEEADVSFKMMLEIRNKLLQAYKELISAQA
;
A
#
# COMPACT_ATOMS: atom_id res chain seq x y z
N MET A 1 -13.16 -17.54 0.40
CA MET A 1 -12.16 -17.13 -0.61
C MET A 1 -11.78 -15.66 -0.41
N ILE A 2 -11.31 -15.26 0.78
CA ILE A 2 -10.80 -13.89 1.08
C ILE A 2 -9.31 -13.94 1.50
N ASP A 3 -8.72 -15.13 1.58
CA ASP A 3 -7.33 -15.41 1.97
C ASP A 3 -6.23 -14.91 0.99
N SER A 4 -6.57 -14.12 -0.03
CA SER A 4 -5.65 -13.82 -1.13
C SER A 4 -4.90 -12.49 -1.00
N ILE A 5 -5.10 -11.73 0.08
CA ILE A 5 -4.46 -10.43 0.29
C ILE A 5 -3.98 -10.29 1.75
N SER A 6 -3.28 -11.30 2.26
CA SER A 6 -2.64 -11.20 3.57
C SER A 6 -1.63 -10.03 3.56
N PRO A 7 -1.64 -9.13 4.55
CA PRO A 7 -0.69 -8.02 4.66
C PRO A 7 0.77 -8.51 4.65
N GLU A 8 1.02 -9.71 5.17
CA GLU A 8 2.33 -10.37 5.10
C GLU A 8 2.78 -10.69 3.67
N LEU A 9 1.84 -11.03 2.78
CA LEU A 9 2.14 -11.30 1.37
C LEU A 9 2.54 -10.02 0.64
N MET A 10 1.88 -8.90 0.97
CA MET A 10 2.24 -7.56 0.47
C MET A 10 3.60 -7.11 1.01
N LEU A 11 3.85 -7.24 2.32
CA LEU A 11 5.13 -6.92 2.97
C LEU A 11 6.28 -7.73 2.36
N LYS A 12 6.08 -9.02 2.16
CA LYS A 12 7.04 -9.89 1.49
C LYS A 12 7.27 -9.49 0.03
N GLN A 13 6.22 -9.07 -0.68
CA GLN A 13 6.37 -8.53 -2.04
C GLN A 13 7.12 -7.21 -2.07
N ILE A 14 7.02 -6.36 -1.03
CA ILE A 14 7.76 -5.10 -0.91
C ILE A 14 9.24 -5.35 -0.61
N GLU A 15 9.55 -6.30 0.29
CA GLU A 15 10.93 -6.75 0.52
C GLU A 15 11.55 -7.38 -0.74
N GLN A 16 10.74 -8.09 -1.53
CA GLN A 16 11.12 -8.62 -2.84
C GLN A 16 11.15 -7.56 -3.93
N PHE A 17 10.45 -6.43 -3.75
CA PHE A 17 10.55 -5.23 -4.56
C PHE A 17 11.82 -4.46 -4.18
N LYS A 18 12.97 -5.15 -4.27
CA LYS A 18 14.24 -4.46 -4.46
C LYS A 18 14.10 -3.74 -5.80
N PRO A 19 14.14 -2.39 -5.84
CA PRO A 19 14.10 -1.69 -7.12
C PRO A 19 15.41 -1.98 -7.84
N GLU A 20 15.45 -3.07 -8.61
CA GLU A 20 16.45 -3.26 -9.65
C GLU A 20 16.09 -2.27 -10.75
N ILE A 21 16.51 -1.02 -10.57
CA ILE A 21 16.49 -0.04 -11.66
C ILE A 21 17.63 -0.44 -12.59
N PRO A 22 17.35 -1.01 -13.78
CA PRO A 22 18.40 -1.42 -14.69
C PRO A 22 19.10 -0.14 -15.18
N GLY A 23 20.40 -0.01 -14.91
CA GLY A 23 21.22 1.12 -15.37
C GLY A 23 21.60 2.17 -14.33
N VAL A 24 21.19 2.02 -13.06
CA VAL A 24 21.62 2.93 -11.99
C VAL A 24 22.76 2.29 -11.20
N GLY A 25 24.00 2.63 -11.55
CA GLY A 25 25.15 2.36 -10.71
C GLY A 25 25.22 3.35 -9.56
N ALA A 26 25.26 2.84 -8.32
CA ALA A 26 25.87 3.40 -7.10
C ALA A 26 25.87 4.92 -6.81
N ASN A 27 24.97 5.73 -7.39
CA ASN A 27 24.92 7.19 -7.20
C ASN A 27 23.51 7.70 -6.83
N ALA A 28 22.75 6.96 -6.02
CA ALA A 28 21.62 7.55 -5.32
C ALA A 28 22.16 8.37 -4.13
N PRO A 29 21.67 9.60 -3.89
CA PRO A 29 22.10 10.39 -2.73
C PRO A 29 21.75 9.66 -1.44
N ASP A 30 22.72 9.67 -0.52
CA ASP A 30 22.65 8.93 0.75
C ASP A 30 21.38 9.32 1.53
N GLY A 31 20.53 8.34 1.85
CA GLY A 31 19.26 8.53 2.58
C GLY A 31 17.98 8.63 1.73
N MET A 32 18.07 8.85 0.42
CA MET A 32 16.85 9.00 -0.42
C MET A 32 16.07 7.69 -0.60
N ASP A 33 16.77 6.55 -0.52
CA ASP A 33 16.16 5.23 -0.50
C ASP A 33 15.36 4.97 0.78
N GLU A 34 15.83 5.47 1.92
CA GLU A 34 15.16 5.31 3.21
C GLU A 34 13.88 6.14 3.28
N ASP A 35 13.92 7.39 2.81
CA ASP A 35 12.75 8.25 2.75
C ASP A 35 11.67 7.69 1.81
N PHE A 36 12.06 7.17 0.64
CA PHE A 36 11.14 6.48 -0.26
C PHE A 36 10.47 5.28 0.42
N LYS A 37 11.27 4.40 1.04
CA LYS A 37 10.77 3.22 1.76
C LYS A 37 9.83 3.61 2.90
N LYS A 38 10.13 4.68 3.63
CA LYS A 38 9.30 5.18 4.74
C LYS A 38 7.93 5.65 4.26
N VAL A 39 7.88 6.46 3.20
CA VAL A 39 6.61 6.95 2.62
C VAL A 39 5.79 5.78 2.06
N LEU A 40 6.43 4.89 1.31
CA LEU A 40 5.77 3.72 0.74
C LEU A 40 5.18 2.83 1.85
N THR A 41 5.96 2.55 2.90
CA THR A 41 5.52 1.74 4.05
C THR A 41 4.31 2.36 4.74
N LYS A 42 4.34 3.68 4.98
CA LYS A 42 3.21 4.41 5.61
C LYS A 42 1.92 4.26 4.80
N LEU A 43 2.02 4.43 3.49
CA LEU A 43 0.87 4.33 2.58
C LEU A 43 0.25 2.92 2.58
N ILE A 44 1.10 1.88 2.61
CA ILE A 44 0.64 0.49 2.73
C ILE A 44 -0.02 0.23 4.07
N SER A 45 0.53 0.75 5.17
CA SER A 45 -0.07 0.63 6.50
C SER A 45 -1.46 1.29 6.58
N GLU A 46 -1.67 2.42 5.90
CA GLU A 46 -2.97 3.10 5.87
C GLU A 46 -4.04 2.28 5.13
N VAL A 47 -3.67 1.63 4.02
CA VAL A 47 -4.57 0.75 3.27
C VAL A 47 -4.81 -0.56 4.00
N ASP A 48 -3.81 -1.12 4.68
CA ASP A 48 -3.96 -2.28 5.56
C ASP A 48 -4.97 -2.01 6.68
N GLN A 49 -4.87 -0.85 7.34
CA GLN A 49 -5.83 -0.48 8.36
C GLN A 49 -7.26 -0.38 7.81
N SER A 50 -7.42 0.26 6.64
CA SER A 50 -8.73 0.42 6.00
C SER A 50 -9.37 -0.94 5.63
N GLN A 51 -8.56 -1.88 5.13
CA GLN A 51 -9.01 -3.25 4.85
C GLN A 51 -9.40 -4.00 6.12
N LYS A 52 -8.60 -3.90 7.19
CA LYS A 52 -8.92 -4.53 8.49
C LYS A 52 -10.23 -3.99 9.08
N ASP A 53 -10.48 -2.69 8.96
CA ASP A 53 -11.72 -2.09 9.44
C ASP A 53 -12.94 -2.64 8.66
N ALA A 54 -12.81 -2.81 7.34
CA ALA A 54 -13.82 -3.45 6.51
C ALA A 54 -14.05 -4.92 6.89
N ASP A 55 -12.98 -5.68 7.12
CA ASP A 55 -13.05 -7.09 7.55
C ASP A 55 -13.73 -7.24 8.91
N VAL A 56 -13.40 -6.38 9.88
CA VAL A 56 -14.05 -6.38 11.20
C VAL A 56 -15.53 -6.10 11.05
N SER A 57 -15.91 -5.11 10.25
CA SER A 57 -17.31 -4.76 10.01
C SER A 57 -18.07 -5.92 9.36
N LEU A 58 -17.47 -6.59 8.38
CA LEU A 58 -18.03 -7.77 7.73
C LEU A 58 -18.19 -8.95 8.71
N GLN A 59 -17.21 -9.18 9.57
CA GLN A 59 -17.29 -10.23 10.60
C GLN A 59 -18.41 -9.96 11.60
N GLN A 60 -18.58 -8.72 12.04
CA GLN A 60 -19.68 -8.33 12.94
C GLN A 60 -21.03 -8.58 12.27
N LEU A 61 -21.17 -8.25 10.99
CA LEU A 61 -22.41 -8.51 10.24
C LEU A 61 -22.68 -10.01 10.11
N ALA A 62 -21.67 -10.80 9.77
CA ALA A 62 -21.79 -12.25 9.63
C ALA A 62 -22.15 -12.95 10.96
N LYS A 63 -21.73 -12.38 12.09
CA LYS A 63 -22.09 -12.85 13.45
C LYS A 63 -23.46 -12.34 13.93
N GLY A 64 -24.09 -11.43 13.19
CA GLY A 64 -25.33 -10.76 13.62
C GLY A 64 -25.12 -9.75 14.76
N GLU A 65 -23.87 -9.36 15.03
CA GLU A 65 -23.51 -8.33 16.01
C GLU A 65 -23.84 -6.91 15.51
N THR A 66 -23.97 -6.75 14.19
CA THR A 66 -24.52 -5.55 13.54
C THR A 66 -25.53 -5.93 12.46
N ASN A 67 -26.56 -5.12 12.29
CA ASN A 67 -27.52 -5.23 11.17
C ASN A 67 -27.28 -4.15 10.11
N SER A 68 -26.25 -3.32 10.29
CA SER A 68 -25.98 -2.18 9.43
C SER A 68 -25.15 -2.61 8.21
N ILE A 69 -25.83 -3.18 7.21
CA ILE A 69 -25.22 -3.51 5.92
C ILE A 69 -24.63 -2.24 5.27
N GLN A 70 -25.26 -1.09 5.48
CA GLN A 70 -24.82 0.20 4.97
C GLN A 70 -23.41 0.55 5.48
N ASP A 71 -23.13 0.35 6.77
CA ASP A 71 -21.82 0.64 7.34
C ASP A 71 -20.74 -0.32 6.82
N VAL A 72 -21.09 -1.60 6.66
CA VAL A 72 -20.17 -2.60 6.07
C VAL A 72 -19.80 -2.21 4.65
N VAL A 73 -20.80 -1.91 3.82
CA VAL A 73 -20.57 -1.49 2.43
C VAL A 73 -19.77 -0.19 2.37
N LEU A 74 -20.06 0.78 3.25
CA LEU A 74 -19.29 2.01 3.32
C LEU A 74 -17.82 1.74 3.66
N LYS A 75 -17.54 0.90 4.65
CA LYS A 75 -16.17 0.52 5.04
C LYS A 75 -15.43 -0.20 3.91
N MET A 76 -16.13 -1.05 3.17
CA MET A 76 -15.57 -1.72 1.99
C MET A 76 -15.22 -0.72 0.87
N GLU A 77 -16.10 0.25 0.59
CA GLU A 77 -15.84 1.32 -0.38
C GLU A 77 -14.69 2.23 0.07
N GLU A 78 -14.60 2.57 1.36
CA GLU A 78 -13.47 3.32 1.92
C GLU A 78 -12.14 2.58 1.70
N ALA A 79 -12.11 1.26 1.92
CA ALA A 79 -10.93 0.43 1.69
C ALA A 79 -10.53 0.38 0.20
N ASP A 80 -11.50 0.20 -0.71
CA ASP A 80 -11.26 0.16 -2.15
C ASP A 80 -10.74 1.51 -2.70
N VAL A 81 -11.36 2.61 -2.29
CA VAL A 81 -10.91 3.96 -2.67
C VAL A 81 -9.50 4.23 -2.13
N SER A 82 -9.22 3.84 -0.88
CA SER A 82 -7.89 3.99 -0.27
C SER A 82 -6.82 3.20 -1.03
N PHE A 83 -7.14 1.96 -1.43
CA PHE A 83 -6.24 1.14 -2.23
C PHE A 83 -5.97 1.75 -3.61
N LYS A 84 -7.01 2.22 -4.31
CA LYS A 84 -6.86 2.91 -5.60
C LYS A 84 -5.97 4.14 -5.47
N MET A 85 -6.18 4.94 -4.42
CA MET A 85 -5.36 6.11 -4.14
C MET A 85 -3.90 5.70 -3.88
N MET A 86 -3.66 4.62 -3.12
CA MET A 86 -2.31 4.11 -2.89
C MET A 86 -1.61 3.74 -4.20
N LEU A 87 -2.29 3.09 -5.14
CA LEU A 87 -1.69 2.71 -6.42
C LEU A 87 -1.23 3.94 -7.21
N GLU A 88 -2.05 4.99 -7.26
CA GLU A 88 -1.71 6.24 -7.92
C GLU A 88 -0.50 6.93 -7.26
N ILE A 89 -0.49 6.98 -5.93
CA ILE A 89 0.63 7.56 -5.17
C ILE A 89 1.90 6.72 -5.38
N ARG A 90 1.82 5.38 -5.31
CA ARG A 90 2.94 4.46 -5.58
C ARG A 90 3.55 4.74 -6.95
N ASN A 91 2.72 4.86 -7.99
CA ASN A 91 3.18 5.13 -9.35
C ASN A 91 3.92 6.47 -9.44
N LYS A 92 3.36 7.53 -8.87
CA LYS A 92 3.97 8.86 -8.82
C LYS A 92 5.28 8.89 -8.02
N LEU A 93 5.31 8.22 -6.87
CA LEU A 93 6.52 8.11 -6.04
C LEU A 93 7.64 7.37 -6.76
N LEU A 94 7.32 6.26 -7.45
CA LEU A 94 8.30 5.54 -8.26
C LEU A 94 8.81 6.37 -9.43
N GLN A 95 7.94 7.15 -10.07
CA GLN A 95 8.34 8.06 -11.14
C GLN A 95 9.27 9.16 -10.63
N ALA A 96 8.90 9.84 -9.54
CA ALA A 96 9.73 10.88 -8.93
C ALA A 96 11.10 10.35 -8.47
N TYR A 97 11.12 9.15 -7.88
CA TYR A 97 12.36 8.49 -7.48
C TYR A 97 13.28 8.21 -8.68
N LYS A 98 12.73 7.69 -9.79
CA LYS A 98 13.48 7.49 -11.04
C LYS A 98 13.99 8.79 -11.66
N GLU A 99 13.16 9.83 -11.68
CA GLU A 99 13.53 11.15 -12.24
C GLU A 99 14.69 11.78 -11.46
N LEU A 100 14.65 11.76 -10.13
CA LEU A 100 15.71 12.34 -9.29
C LEU A 100 17.05 11.61 -9.42
N ILE A 101 17.02 10.29 -9.59
CA ILE A 101 18.23 9.50 -9.85
C ILE A 101 18.76 9.78 -11.26
N SER A 102 17.88 9.83 -12.26
CA SER A 102 18.27 10.12 -13.65
C SER A 102 18.83 11.52 -13.83
N ALA A 103 18.35 12.49 -13.04
CA ALA A 103 18.84 13.86 -13.04
C ALA A 103 20.21 14.04 -12.36
N GLN A 104 20.65 13.05 -11.56
CA GLN A 104 21.95 13.03 -10.89
C GLN A 104 23.02 12.20 -11.62
N ALA A 105 22.62 11.43 -12.65
CA ALA A 105 23.52 10.68 -13.53
C ALA A 105 24.02 11.56 -14.68
#